data_AF-A0A150P4Y1-F1
#
_entry.id   AF-A0A150P4Y1-F1
#
_cell.length_a   1.000
_cell.length_b   1.000
_cell.length_c   1.000
_cell.angle_alpha   90.00
_cell.angle_beta   90.00
_cell.angle_gamma   90.00
#
_symmetry.space_group_name_H-M   'P 1'
#
loop_
_entity.id
_entity.type
_entity.pdbx_description
1 polymer ?
#
loop_
_entity_poly.entity_id
_entity_poly.type
_entity_poly.pdbx_seq_one_letter_code
_entity_poly.pdbx_strand_id
1 'polypeptide(L)'
;MAKLLGLSSLPPDTELVVVTDASFKDGSGAFAMYAVQFEEFQVWHSDRFSERVFSGGDVIIGAPVDRRLWVVHHEGVYATAQLSPP
;
A
#
# COMPACT_ATOMS: atom_id res chain seq x y z
N MET A 1 4.23 12.23 8.45
CA MET A 1 3.67 10.99 7.87
C MET A 1 3.86 9.87 8.88
N ALA A 2 2.79 9.15 9.27
CA ALA A 2 2.99 7.92 10.03
C ALA A 2 3.75 6.95 9.11
N LYS A 3 5.03 6.71 9.42
CA LYS A 3 5.79 5.61 8.83
C LYS A 3 4.91 4.38 9.02
N LEU A 4 4.44 3.73 7.96
CA LEU A 4 3.64 2.51 8.09
C LEU A 4 4.52 1.48 8.80
N LEU A 5 4.41 1.40 10.13
CA LEU A 5 5.36 0.75 11.05
C LEU A 5 5.54 -0.76 10.80
N GLY A 6 4.87 -1.33 9.79
CA GLY A 6 5.02 -2.72 9.35
C GLY A 6 5.44 -2.95 7.89
N LEU A 7 5.49 -1.92 7.03
CA LEU A 7 5.98 -2.08 5.64
C LEU A 7 7.49 -1.91 5.56
N SER A 8 8.05 -0.98 6.34
CA SER A 8 9.50 -0.72 6.40
C SER A 8 10.31 -1.89 6.99
N SER A 9 9.65 -2.95 7.46
CA SER A 9 10.30 -4.19 7.92
C SER A 9 10.46 -5.25 6.82
N LEU A 10 9.87 -5.04 5.64
CA LEU A 10 10.00 -5.97 4.52
C LEU A 10 11.38 -5.81 3.86
N PRO A 11 11.93 -6.91 3.31
CA PRO A 11 13.04 -6.82 2.36
C PRO A 11 12.74 -5.78 1.25
N PRO A 12 13.72 -4.95 0.84
CA PRO A 12 13.51 -3.91 -0.18
C PRO A 12 12.96 -4.44 -1.51
N ASP A 13 13.30 -5.68 -1.85
CA ASP A 13 12.93 -6.42 -3.06
C ASP A 13 11.62 -7.23 -2.92
N THR A 14 10.93 -7.16 -1.77
CA THR A 14 9.60 -7.76 -1.64
C THR A 14 8.63 -7.09 -2.61
N GLU A 15 8.04 -7.89 -3.50
CA GLU A 15 6.98 -7.45 -4.38
C GLU A 15 5.68 -7.22 -3.60
N LEU A 16 5.08 -6.06 -3.81
CA LEU A 16 3.82 -5.62 -3.26
C LEU A 16 2.79 -5.51 -4.37
N VAL A 17 1.57 -5.91 -4.08
CA VAL A 17 0.37 -5.64 -4.90
C VAL A 17 -0.42 -4.56 -4.19
N VAL A 18 -0.61 -3.42 -4.86
CA VAL A 18 -1.30 -2.25 -4.32
C VAL A 18 -2.61 -2.04 -5.05
N VAL A 19 -3.68 -1.86 -4.28
CA VAL A 19 -5.03 -1.54 -4.76
C VAL A 19 -5.45 -0.22 -4.14
N THR A 20 -5.78 0.74 -4.99
CA THR A 20 -6.31 2.05 -4.58
C THR A 20 -7.66 2.30 -5.24
N ASP A 21 -8.28 3.44 -4.95
CA ASP A 21 -9.43 3.97 -5.68
C ASP A 21 -9.19 4.02 -7.21
N ALA A 22 -7.98 4.42 -7.63
CA ALA A 22 -7.58 4.45 -9.03
C ALA A 22 -7.61 3.06 -9.70
N SER A 23 -7.42 1.98 -8.93
CA SER A 23 -7.51 0.61 -9.44
C SER A 23 -8.91 0.25 -9.96
N PHE A 24 -9.96 0.93 -9.48
CA PHE A 24 -11.34 0.70 -9.92
C PHE A 24 -11.72 1.52 -11.15
N LYS A 25 -10.94 2.55 -11.48
CA LYS A 25 -11.22 3.42 -12.62
C LYS A 25 -10.90 2.69 -13.92
N ASP A 26 -11.89 2.61 -14.80
CA ASP A 26 -11.77 2.09 -16.18
C ASP A 26 -11.09 0.71 -16.30
N GLY A 27 -11.24 -0.15 -15.28
CA GLY A 27 -10.64 -1.50 -15.29
C GLY A 27 -9.12 -1.52 -15.12
N SER A 28 -8.50 -0.46 -14.60
CA SER A 28 -7.05 -0.35 -14.43
C SER A 28 -6.44 -1.47 -13.56
N GLY A 29 -7.19 -1.95 -12.57
CA GLY A 29 -6.79 -3.06 -11.71
C GLY A 29 -5.70 -2.71 -10.70
N ALA A 30 -5.24 -3.73 -9.99
CA ALA A 30 -4.12 -3.60 -9.05
C ALA A 30 -2.80 -3.38 -9.80
N PHE A 31 -1.83 -2.73 -9.15
CA PHE A 31 -0.48 -2.57 -9.69
C PHE A 31 0.56 -3.16 -8.73
N ALA A 32 1.68 -3.60 -9.29
CA ALA A 32 2.77 -4.20 -8.54
C ALA A 32 3.97 -3.25 -8.45
N MET A 33 4.65 -3.26 -7.32
CA MET A 33 5.92 -2.56 -7.11
C MET A 33 6.72 -3.19 -5.99
N TYR A 34 8.00 -2.87 -5.86
CA TYR A 34 8.81 -3.30 -4.73
C TYR A 34 8.58 -2.45 -3.49
N ALA A 35 8.80 -3.03 -2.31
CA ALA A 35 8.66 -2.35 -1.03
C ALA A 35 9.46 -1.04 -0.95
N VAL A 36 10.67 -1.01 -1.49
CA VAL A 36 11.49 0.21 -1.57
C VAL A 36 10.84 1.32 -2.42
N GLN A 37 10.18 0.95 -3.52
CA GLN A 37 9.51 1.90 -4.41
C GLN A 37 8.24 2.46 -3.78
N PHE A 38 7.59 1.69 -2.91
CA PHE A 38 6.37 2.10 -2.24
C PHE A 38 6.59 3.27 -1.27
N GLU A 39 7.72 3.28 -0.55
CA GLU A 39 8.06 4.41 0.32
C GLU A 39 8.23 5.70 -0.49
N GLU A 40 8.95 5.64 -1.61
CA GLU A 40 9.12 6.78 -2.52
C GLU A 40 7.79 7.23 -3.13
N PHE A 41 6.95 6.27 -3.55
CA PHE A 41 5.63 6.53 -4.11
C PHE A 41 4.72 7.26 -3.12
N GLN A 42 4.72 6.87 -1.85
CA GLN A 42 3.92 7.56 -0.82
C GLN A 42 4.35 9.01 -0.61
N VAL A 43 5.65 9.27 -0.54
CA VAL A 43 6.18 10.63 -0.39
C VAL A 43 5.77 11.47 -1.59
N TRP A 44 6.02 10.96 -2.81
CA TRP A 44 5.63 11.63 -4.04
C TRP A 44 4.12 11.90 -4.10
N HIS A 45 3.29 10.93 -3.75
CA HIS A 45 1.83 11.04 -3.82
C HIS A 45 1.31 12.09 -2.85
N SER A 46 1.76 12.04 -1.59
CA SER A 46 1.43 13.02 -0.56
C SER A 46 1.80 14.44 -1.01
N ASP A 47 3.02 14.62 -1.52
CA ASP A 47 3.50 15.93 -1.98
C ASP A 47 2.72 16.43 -3.22
N ARG A 48 2.43 15.54 -4.16
CA ARG A 48 1.79 15.87 -5.44
C ARG A 48 0.31 16.23 -5.32
N PHE A 49 -0.40 15.58 -4.39
CA PHE A 49 -1.85 15.71 -4.23
C PHE A 49 -2.25 16.39 -2.91
N SER A 50 -1.29 16.71 -2.03
CA SER A 50 -1.54 17.25 -0.68
C SER A 50 -2.41 16.33 0.18
N GLU A 51 -2.21 15.02 0.03
CA GLU A 51 -2.98 13.97 0.70
C GLU A 51 -2.17 13.27 1.78
N ARG A 52 -2.82 12.78 2.84
CA ARG A 52 -2.11 12.06 3.91
C ARG A 52 -1.66 10.65 3.51
N VAL A 53 -2.50 9.96 2.75
CA VAL A 53 -2.21 8.62 2.24
C VAL A 53 -2.76 8.53 0.81
N PHE A 54 -4.07 8.28 0.66
CA PHE A 54 -4.83 8.33 -0.59
C PHE A 54 -6.23 8.79 -0.24
N SER A 55 -6.71 9.92 -0.77
CA SER A 55 -7.93 10.57 -0.30
C SER A 55 -9.23 9.95 -0.86
N GLY A 56 -9.13 9.14 -1.91
CA GLY A 56 -10.29 8.54 -2.57
C GLY A 56 -10.87 7.30 -1.86
N GLY A 57 -10.16 6.70 -0.90
CA GLY A 57 -10.64 5.53 -0.17
C GLY A 57 -9.55 4.73 0.54
N ASP A 58 -9.88 3.51 0.93
CA ASP A 58 -8.95 2.58 1.57
C ASP A 58 -7.96 2.01 0.55
N VAL A 59 -6.71 1.87 0.96
CA VAL A 59 -5.66 1.24 0.16
C VAL A 59 -5.34 -0.14 0.72
N ILE A 60 -5.42 -1.13 -0.16
CA ILE A 60 -5.07 -2.51 0.18
C ILE A 60 -3.68 -2.79 -0.39
N ILE A 61 -2.80 -3.30 0.45
CA ILE A 61 -1.44 -3.65 0.08
C ILE A 61 -1.25 -5.12 0.45
N GLY A 62 -0.90 -5.96 -0.52
CA GLY A 62 -0.56 -7.36 -0.30
C GLY A 62 0.92 -7.59 -0.54
N ALA A 63 1.58 -8.34 0.34
CA ALA A 63 2.88 -8.97 0.11
C ALA A 63 2.64 -10.47 -0.06
N PRO A 64 2.51 -11.00 -1.29
CA PRO A 64 2.08 -12.39 -1.51
C PRO A 64 3.04 -13.43 -0.93
N VAL A 65 4.34 -13.20 -1.04
CA VAL A 65 5.39 -14.11 -0.53
C VAL A 65 5.37 -14.17 1.00
N ASP A 66 5.28 -13.00 1.65
CA ASP A 66 5.15 -12.89 3.11
C ASP A 66 3.75 -13.26 3.61
N ARG A 67 2.80 -13.46 2.69
CA ARG A 67 1.40 -13.80 2.95
C ARG A 67 0.79 -12.81 3.94
N ARG A 68 1.07 -11.52 3.73
CA ARG A 68 0.65 -10.43 4.61
C ARG A 68 -0.15 -9.40 3.85
N LEU A 69 -1.16 -8.84 4.50
CA LEU A 69 -2.02 -7.79 3.98
C LEU A 69 -1.95 -6.57 4.91
N TRP A 70 -2.01 -5.38 4.33
CA TRP A 70 -2.29 -4.13 5.01
C TRP A 70 -3.51 -3.48 4.38
N VAL A 71 -4.33 -2.86 5.22
CA VAL A 71 -5.38 -1.95 4.80
C VAL A 71 -5.07 -0.60 5.43
N VAL A 72 -4.91 0.42 4.60
CA VAL A 72 -4.60 1.78 5.03
C VAL A 72 -5.80 2.66 4.75
N HIS A 73 -6.40 3.20 5.80
CA HIS A 73 -7.49 4.15 5.71
C HIS A 73 -6.94 5.53 5.33
N HIS A 74 -7.69 6.29 4.53
CA HIS A 74 -7.31 7.62 4.08
C HIS A 74 -7.03 8.62 5.22
N GLU A 75 -7.58 8.39 6.41
CA GLU A 75 -7.30 9.19 7.62
C GLU A 75 -5.89 8.98 8.21
N GLY A 76 -5.15 7.97 7.72
CA GLY A 76 -3.79 7.65 8.16
C GLY A 76 -3.69 6.51 9.18
N VAL A 77 -4.78 5.81 9.47
CA VAL A 77 -4.79 4.58 10.29
C VAL A 77 -4.65 3.36 9.40
N TYR A 78 -4.07 2.27 9.93
CA TYR A 78 -3.93 1.03 9.18
C TYR A 78 -4.18 -0.20 10.05
N ALA A 79 -4.59 -1.30 9.39
CA ALA A 79 -4.65 -2.63 9.95
C ALA A 79 -3.74 -3.56 9.14
N THR A 80 -3.25 -4.63 9.77
CA THR A 80 -2.47 -5.67 9.09
C THR A 80 -2.98 -7.06 9.47
N ALA A 81 -2.91 -7.99 8.53
CA ALA A 81 -3.32 -9.38 8.71
C ALA A 81 -2.30 -10.33 8.09
N GLN A 82 -1.99 -11.41 8.79
CA GLN A 82 -1.28 -12.55 8.24
C GLN A 82 -2.31 -13.50 7.61
N LEU A 83 -2.14 -13.82 6.33
CA LEU A 83 -3.01 -14.73 5.61
C LEU A 83 -2.69 -16.17 6.00
N SER A 84 -3.70 -17.04 6.00
CA SER A 84 -3.55 -18.49 6.21
C SER A 84 -3.23 -19.20 4.89
N PRO A 85 -2.46 -20.31 4.91
CA PRO A 85 -2.18 -21.04 3.68
C PRO A 85 -3.50 -21.43 3.01
N PRO A 86 -3.55 -21.51 1.68
CA PRO A 86 -4.71 -22.06 1.00
C PRO A 86 -5.02 -23.49 1.49
#